data_AF-A0ABD5RH78-F1
#
_entry.id   AF-A0ABD5RH78-F1
#
_cell.length_a   1.000
_cell.length_b   1.000
_cell.length_c   1.000
_cell.angle_alpha   90.00
_cell.angle_beta   90.00
_cell.angle_gamma   90.00
#
_symmetry.space_group_name_H-M   'P 1'
#
loop_
_entity.id
_entity.type
_entity.pdbx_description
1 polymer ?
#
loop_
_entity_poly.entity_id
_entity_poly.type
_entity_poly.pdbx_seq_one_letter_code
_entity_poly.pdbx_strand_id
1 'polypeptide(L)'
;MGLSGQRLATITNGFHSRATLRVTFDDEAQGYVENTPLEVEPGEVVEIQCSVDDAATSGTVSFTISLATIDQSTRAELQRSVPVSESSPEFWWTIVDRTKNSVAKYTIQYDARGLAGFDSLDIEFVNQELDYDSANPTLPSSPTTDERGSLTLRDGIGGAENTEYAITIRAYDASGAVIFAETRMDVAGVDDSGGSSPPALNAGTIDSVTVRDELEHNSGWLYIDYDVSETNDHYQYVEVEYENLTNDWASKVSTKQSESGTIDVDLGGQEGNDVVITVRVIDTTGLTADSVRLEHTIGQADVLAWP
;
A
#
# COMPACT_ATOMS: atom_id res chain seq x y z
N MET A 1 -4.24 11.90 13.63
CA MET A 1 -4.50 10.47 13.93
C MET A 1 -3.42 9.96 14.87
N GLY A 2 -3.80 9.05 15.75
CA GLY A 2 -3.03 8.45 16.80
C GLY A 2 -2.08 7.41 16.25
N LEU A 3 -0.89 7.35 16.83
CA LEU A 3 0.15 6.41 16.42
C LEU A 3 0.28 5.37 17.54
N SER A 4 -0.03 4.11 17.24
CA SER A 4 0.05 2.99 18.18
C SER A 4 1.43 2.34 18.16
N GLY A 5 1.90 1.85 19.31
CA GLY A 5 3.13 1.05 19.39
C GLY A 5 4.43 1.80 19.11
N GLN A 6 4.44 3.13 19.24
CA GLN A 6 5.64 3.92 19.01
C GLN A 6 6.66 3.71 20.12
N ARG A 7 7.91 3.42 19.74
CA ARG A 7 9.01 3.33 20.70
C ARG A 7 9.30 4.70 21.33
N LEU A 8 9.06 4.82 22.63
CA LEU A 8 9.28 6.06 23.39
C LEU A 8 10.70 6.14 23.96
N ALA A 9 11.17 5.07 24.61
CA ALA A 9 12.47 5.05 25.26
C ALA A 9 12.97 3.62 25.56
N THR A 10 14.28 3.49 25.75
CA THR A 10 14.91 2.33 26.38
C THR A 10 15.46 2.76 27.74
N ILE A 11 15.02 2.12 28.81
CA ILE A 11 15.37 2.45 30.19
C ILE A 11 16.19 1.30 30.79
N THR A 12 17.26 1.63 31.51
CA THR A 12 18.05 0.67 32.28
C THR A 12 17.96 1.03 33.75
N ASN A 13 17.60 0.07 34.62
CA ASN A 13 17.61 0.31 36.06
C ASN A 13 19.06 0.32 36.59
N GLY A 14 19.62 1.53 36.76
CA GLY A 14 20.94 1.72 37.34
C GLY A 14 21.01 1.62 38.87
N PHE A 15 19.89 1.44 39.56
CA PHE A 15 19.87 1.29 41.02
C PHE A 15 20.36 -0.09 41.44
N HIS A 16 20.90 -0.18 42.67
CA HIS A 16 21.30 -1.46 43.28
C HIS A 16 20.13 -2.25 43.87
N SER A 17 18.90 -1.77 43.67
CA SER A 17 17.66 -2.38 44.15
C SER A 17 16.58 -2.35 43.07
N ARG A 18 15.58 -3.22 43.19
CA ARG A 18 14.40 -3.22 42.33
C ARG A 18 13.72 -1.83 42.36
N ALA A 19 13.26 -1.40 41.20
CA ALA A 19 12.61 -0.12 40.99
C ALA A 19 11.24 -0.28 40.34
N THR A 20 10.38 0.71 40.52
CA THR A 20 9.11 0.83 39.82
C THR A 20 9.25 1.90 38.75
N LEU A 21 9.07 1.49 37.50
CA LEU A 21 8.99 2.36 36.34
C LEU A 21 7.53 2.78 36.15
N ARG A 22 7.30 4.09 36.03
CA ARG A 22 6.01 4.68 35.72
C ARG A 22 6.16 5.64 34.55
N VAL A 23 5.28 5.51 33.58
CA VAL A 23 5.18 6.45 32.46
C VAL A 23 3.77 7.03 32.48
N THR A 24 3.68 8.35 32.39
CA THR A 24 2.42 9.08 32.36
C THR A 24 2.44 10.09 31.23
N PHE A 25 1.30 10.25 30.56
CA PHE A 25 1.07 11.39 29.68
C PHE A 25 0.84 12.63 30.54
N ASP A 26 1.24 13.79 30.02
CA ASP A 26 0.87 15.05 30.63
C ASP A 26 -0.64 15.32 30.48
N ASP A 27 -1.26 14.76 29.44
CA ASP A 27 -2.71 14.68 29.22
C ASP A 27 -3.13 13.25 28.86
N GLU A 28 -3.78 12.55 29.79
CA GLU A 28 -4.24 11.17 29.61
C GLU A 28 -5.32 11.01 28.52
N ALA A 29 -5.93 12.10 28.05
CA ALA A 29 -6.86 12.04 26.91
C ALA A 29 -6.16 11.93 25.56
N GLN A 30 -4.82 12.06 25.53
CA GLN A 30 -4.02 12.03 24.31
C GLN A 30 -3.40 10.66 24.01
N GLY A 31 -3.64 9.64 24.84
CA GLY A 31 -3.14 8.29 24.60
C GLY A 31 -2.90 7.46 25.86
N TYR A 32 -2.25 6.30 25.68
CA TYR A 32 -1.89 5.39 26.76
C TYR A 32 -0.50 4.75 26.55
N VAL A 33 0.12 4.33 27.65
CA VAL A 33 1.38 3.58 27.64
C VAL A 33 1.06 2.19 28.17
N GLU A 34 1.45 1.16 27.43
CA GLU A 34 1.25 -0.21 27.87
C GLU A 34 2.23 -0.59 28.99
N ASN A 35 1.83 -1.55 29.82
CA ASN A 35 2.71 -2.19 30.80
C ASN A 35 3.33 -1.23 31.84
N THR A 36 2.64 -0.14 32.21
CA THR A 36 3.02 0.74 33.33
C THR A 36 1.95 0.72 34.43
N PRO A 37 2.31 0.68 35.73
CA PRO A 37 3.67 0.59 36.27
C PRO A 37 4.33 -0.77 36.06
N LEU A 38 5.64 -0.79 35.89
CA LEU A 38 6.46 -2.01 35.74
C LEU A 38 7.50 -2.11 36.87
N GLU A 39 7.70 -3.30 37.43
CA GLU A 39 8.85 -3.57 38.30
C GLU A 39 10.08 -3.93 37.44
N VAL A 40 11.22 -3.28 37.71
CA VAL A 40 12.46 -3.44 36.94
C VAL A 40 13.60 -3.81 37.89
N GLU A 41 14.25 -4.94 37.66
CA GLU A 41 15.35 -5.45 38.47
C GLU A 41 16.65 -4.63 38.26
N PRO A 42 17.60 -4.65 39.22
CA PRO A 42 18.91 -4.01 39.04
C PRO A 42 19.60 -4.47 37.75
N GLY A 43 19.97 -3.51 36.89
CA GLY A 43 20.64 -3.76 35.61
C GLY A 43 19.72 -4.21 34.46
N GLU A 44 18.43 -4.45 34.71
CA GLU A 44 17.47 -4.81 33.67
C GLU A 44 17.23 -3.65 32.70
N VAL A 45 17.07 -3.99 31.42
CA VAL A 45 16.79 -3.06 30.32
C VAL A 45 15.38 -3.30 29.83
N VAL A 46 14.57 -2.24 29.77
CA VAL A 46 13.18 -2.29 29.33
C VAL A 46 12.97 -1.33 28.16
N GLU A 47 12.27 -1.78 27.13
CA GLU A 47 11.76 -0.93 26.07
C GLU A 47 10.33 -0.48 26.38
N ILE A 48 10.07 0.81 26.22
CA ILE A 48 8.76 1.41 26.45
C ILE A 48 8.19 1.86 25.12
N GLN A 49 6.97 1.42 24.87
CA GLN A 49 6.16 1.82 23.73
C GLN A 49 4.93 2.58 24.20
N CYS A 50 4.48 3.54 23.41
CA CYS A 50 3.27 4.30 23.68
C CYS A 50 2.33 4.31 22.47
N SER A 51 1.06 4.54 22.75
CA SER A 51 0.02 4.76 21.77
C SER A 51 -0.57 6.14 21.99
N VAL A 52 -0.46 7.01 21.00
CA VAL A 52 -1.11 8.34 21.00
C VAL A 52 -2.49 8.17 20.39
N ASP A 53 -3.52 8.80 20.94
CA ASP A 53 -4.89 8.74 20.43
C ASP A 53 -5.12 9.69 19.25
N ASP A 54 -6.09 9.37 18.38
CA ASP A 54 -6.54 10.22 17.27
C ASP A 54 -7.01 11.60 17.72
N ALA A 55 -7.49 11.70 18.96
CA ALA A 55 -8.00 12.93 19.57
C ALA A 55 -6.90 13.89 20.02
N ALA A 56 -5.63 13.49 19.99
CA ALA A 56 -4.52 14.38 20.29
C ALA A 56 -4.50 15.52 19.26
N THR A 57 -4.81 16.74 19.71
CA THR A 57 -4.60 17.96 18.93
C THR A 57 -3.13 18.05 18.54
N SER A 58 -2.84 18.67 17.39
CA SER A 58 -1.45 18.78 16.95
C SER A 58 -0.53 19.49 17.93
N GLY A 59 0.75 19.27 17.70
CA GLY A 59 1.85 19.85 18.42
C GLY A 59 2.74 18.73 18.91
N THR A 60 2.96 18.68 20.22
CA THR A 60 3.79 17.67 20.85
C THR A 60 3.04 17.09 22.03
N VAL A 61 2.84 15.78 22.03
CA VAL A 61 2.38 15.04 23.22
C VAL A 61 3.59 14.80 24.09
N SER A 62 3.50 15.20 25.36
CA SER A 62 4.61 15.10 26.31
C SER A 62 4.36 13.99 27.33
N PHE A 63 5.45 13.35 27.72
CA PHE A 63 5.47 12.18 28.59
C PHE A 63 6.46 12.44 29.72
N THR A 64 6.06 12.04 30.92
CA THR A 64 6.98 11.95 32.06
C THR A 64 7.26 10.48 32.35
N ILE A 65 8.51 10.08 32.18
CA ILE A 65 9.04 8.77 32.57
C ILE A 65 9.69 8.94 33.94
N SER A 66 9.23 8.18 34.93
CA SER A 66 9.82 8.20 36.27
C SER A 66 10.21 6.79 36.70
N LEU A 67 11.42 6.67 37.24
CA LEU A 67 11.93 5.44 37.82
C LEU A 67 12.26 5.73 39.28
N ALA A 68 11.64 5.00 40.21
CA ALA A 68 11.86 5.16 41.64
C ALA A 68 12.16 3.81 42.30
N THR A 69 13.03 3.77 43.29
CA THR A 69 13.19 2.59 44.15
C THR A 69 11.86 2.29 44.87
N ILE A 70 11.63 1.03 45.27
CA ILE A 70 10.38 0.62 45.93
C ILE A 70 10.07 1.44 47.18
N ASP A 71 11.10 1.80 47.94
CA ASP A 71 11.00 2.64 49.14
C ASP A 71 10.88 4.15 48.82
N GLN A 72 10.88 4.51 47.53
CA GLN A 72 10.86 5.87 47.01
C GLN A 72 11.99 6.78 47.52
N SER A 73 13.06 6.20 48.08
CA SER A 73 14.19 6.96 48.61
C SER A 73 15.03 7.61 47.50
N THR A 74 15.02 7.02 46.30
CA THR A 74 15.72 7.53 45.12
C THR A 74 14.78 7.54 43.92
N ARG A 75 14.80 8.65 43.15
CA ARG A 75 13.98 8.84 41.96
C ARG A 75 14.78 9.50 40.84
N ALA A 76 14.52 9.06 39.61
CA ALA A 76 14.94 9.72 38.38
C ALA A 76 13.70 10.05 37.54
N GLU A 77 13.75 11.18 36.83
CA GLU A 77 12.71 11.61 35.90
C GLU A 77 13.33 11.95 34.55
N LEU A 78 12.61 11.64 33.47
CA LEU A 78 12.94 11.97 32.11
C LEU A 78 11.68 12.45 31.41
N GLN A 79 11.72 13.66 30.85
CA GLN A 79 10.67 14.14 29.98
C GLN A 79 10.98 13.79 28.53
N ARG A 80 9.97 13.30 27.80
CA ARG A 80 10.02 13.05 26.36
C ARG A 80 8.82 13.70 25.71
N SER A 81 8.93 13.98 24.43
CA SER A 81 7.80 14.42 23.63
C SER A 81 7.82 13.70 22.29
N VAL A 82 6.62 13.44 21.77
CA VAL A 82 6.38 12.89 20.44
C VAL A 82 5.60 13.95 19.66
N PRO A 83 6.06 14.37 18.47
CA PRO A 83 5.31 15.28 17.62
C PRO A 83 4.03 14.61 17.10
N VAL A 84 2.93 15.34 17.08
CA VAL A 84 1.64 14.95 16.49
C VAL A 84 1.27 16.04 15.47
N SER A 85 1.13 15.71 14.19
CA SER A 85 0.77 16.70 13.16
C SER A 85 -0.76 16.74 12.92
N GLU A 86 -1.33 17.93 12.64
CA GLU A 86 -2.79 18.08 12.37
C GLU A 86 -3.23 17.37 11.11
N SER A 87 -2.39 17.46 10.08
CA SER A 87 -2.46 16.59 8.93
C SER A 87 -1.49 15.45 9.21
N SER A 88 -1.96 14.21 9.20
CA SER A 88 -1.01 13.11 8.94
C SER A 88 -0.18 13.58 7.74
N PRO A 89 1.16 13.44 7.75
CA PRO A 89 1.81 13.35 6.47
C PRO A 89 0.98 12.36 5.64
N GLU A 90 0.35 12.84 4.58
CA GLU A 90 -0.65 12.10 3.85
C GLU A 90 0.11 11.05 3.04
N PHE A 91 0.42 9.93 3.70
CA PHE A 91 0.95 8.76 3.03
C PHE A 91 -0.25 8.06 2.41
N TRP A 92 -0.36 8.18 1.10
CA TRP A 92 -1.41 7.53 0.35
C TRP A 92 -0.86 6.24 -0.23
N TRP A 93 -1.68 5.20 -0.20
CA TRP A 93 -1.32 3.94 -0.82
C TRP A 93 -2.56 3.10 -1.13
N THR A 94 -2.49 2.29 -2.18
CA THR A 94 -3.52 1.30 -2.52
C THR A 94 -2.90 0.00 -3.01
N ILE A 95 -3.53 -1.11 -2.66
CA ILE A 95 -3.25 -2.45 -3.20
C ILE A 95 -4.17 -2.69 -4.38
N VAL A 96 -3.59 -2.95 -5.55
CA VAL A 96 -4.30 -3.52 -6.70
C VAL A 96 -3.93 -5.00 -6.77
N ASP A 97 -4.87 -5.85 -6.37
CA ASP A 97 -4.76 -7.28 -6.58
C ASP A 97 -5.03 -7.60 -8.06
N ARG A 98 -4.08 -8.27 -8.69
CA ARG A 98 -4.15 -8.77 -10.07
C ARG A 98 -3.87 -10.27 -10.11
N THR A 99 -4.07 -10.96 -8.99
CA THR A 99 -3.92 -12.41 -8.87
C THR A 99 -4.83 -13.12 -9.85
N LYS A 100 -4.26 -14.06 -10.59
CA LYS A 100 -4.99 -14.94 -11.52
C LYS A 100 -4.40 -16.34 -11.45
N ASN A 101 -5.22 -17.36 -11.67
CA ASN A 101 -4.85 -18.76 -11.55
C ASN A 101 -4.15 -19.06 -10.19
N SER A 102 -2.97 -19.67 -10.27
CA SER A 102 -2.14 -20.06 -9.13
C SER A 102 -0.98 -19.08 -8.89
N VAL A 103 -1.13 -17.83 -9.37
CA VAL A 103 -0.06 -16.83 -9.33
C VAL A 103 -0.59 -15.55 -8.69
N ALA A 104 -0.25 -15.37 -7.41
CA ALA A 104 -0.48 -14.12 -6.70
C ALA A 104 0.28 -12.97 -7.38
N LYS A 105 -0.41 -11.85 -7.64
CA LYS A 105 0.19 -10.68 -8.28
C LYS A 105 -0.42 -9.42 -7.70
N TYR A 106 0.43 -8.60 -7.09
CA TYR A 106 0.03 -7.34 -6.49
C TYR A 106 0.75 -6.16 -7.13
N THR A 107 0.04 -5.05 -7.24
CA THR A 107 0.63 -3.75 -7.54
C THR A 107 0.28 -2.79 -6.41
N ILE A 108 1.30 -2.22 -5.77
CA ILE A 108 1.13 -1.18 -4.75
C ILE A 108 1.42 0.17 -5.39
N GLN A 109 0.42 1.04 -5.37
CA GLN A 109 0.56 2.44 -5.75
C GLN A 109 0.71 3.27 -4.47
N TYR A 110 1.66 4.21 -4.43
CA TYR A 110 1.92 4.98 -3.21
C TYR A 110 2.33 6.44 -3.51
N ASP A 111 2.12 7.31 -2.52
CA ASP A 111 2.58 8.71 -2.49
C ASP A 111 3.00 9.08 -1.06
N ALA A 112 4.31 9.22 -0.88
CA ALA A 112 5.03 9.54 0.33
C ALA A 112 5.46 11.01 0.42
N ARG A 113 5.06 11.89 -0.50
CA ARG A 113 5.41 13.33 -0.43
C ARG A 113 4.88 14.02 0.83
N GLY A 114 3.86 13.43 1.46
CA GLY A 114 3.40 13.86 2.77
C GLY A 114 4.40 13.55 3.89
N LEU A 115 5.14 12.44 3.83
CA LEU A 115 5.99 11.89 4.88
C LEU A 115 7.25 12.72 5.10
N ALA A 116 7.25 13.50 6.19
CA ALA A 116 8.41 14.27 6.60
C ALA A 116 9.62 13.36 6.89
N GLY A 117 10.72 13.61 6.18
CA GLY A 117 11.95 12.84 6.36
C GLY A 117 11.98 11.52 5.59
N PHE A 118 11.03 11.24 4.70
CA PHE A 118 11.05 10.07 3.82
C PHE A 118 12.39 9.95 3.07
N ASP A 119 12.92 8.73 3.05
CA ASP A 119 14.11 8.34 2.31
C ASP A 119 13.86 7.08 1.47
N SER A 120 13.16 6.09 2.04
CA SER A 120 12.84 4.87 1.32
C SER A 120 11.52 4.23 1.74
N LEU A 121 10.96 3.44 0.82
CA LEU A 121 9.78 2.59 1.05
C LEU A 121 10.15 1.11 0.85
N ASP A 122 9.70 0.27 1.77
CA ASP A 122 9.76 -1.19 1.69
C ASP A 122 8.36 -1.78 1.82
N ILE A 123 8.13 -2.87 1.11
CA ILE A 123 6.85 -3.59 1.07
C ILE A 123 7.14 -5.06 1.23
N GLU A 124 6.46 -5.64 2.20
CA GLU A 124 6.57 -7.05 2.59
C GLU A 124 5.25 -7.75 2.33
N PHE A 125 5.30 -8.92 1.70
CA PHE A 125 4.16 -9.81 1.51
C PHE A 125 4.40 -11.10 2.28
N VAL A 126 3.47 -11.49 3.15
CA VAL A 126 3.56 -12.70 3.99
C VAL A 126 2.35 -13.58 3.74
N ASN A 127 2.56 -14.79 3.21
CA ASN A 127 1.51 -15.78 2.99
C ASN A 127 1.08 -16.38 4.33
N GLN A 128 -0.18 -16.19 4.73
CA GLN A 128 -0.66 -16.61 6.05
C GLN A 128 -0.95 -18.11 6.14
N GLU A 129 -1.05 -18.81 5.01
CA GLU A 129 -1.33 -20.25 4.99
C GLU A 129 -0.07 -21.11 5.11
N LEU A 130 1.11 -20.50 4.92
CA LEU A 130 2.39 -21.20 4.99
C LEU A 130 3.00 -21.06 6.39
N ASP A 131 2.75 -22.07 7.22
CA ASP A 131 3.17 -22.17 8.63
C ASP A 131 4.71 -22.37 8.83
N TYR A 132 5.54 -22.05 7.83
CA TYR A 132 6.98 -22.33 7.84
C TYR A 132 7.84 -21.11 7.45
N ASP A 133 8.83 -20.80 8.29
CA ASP A 133 9.81 -19.70 8.18
C ASP A 133 10.63 -19.71 6.86
N SER A 134 10.67 -20.84 6.14
CA SER A 134 11.32 -20.98 4.83
C SER A 134 10.35 -20.94 3.64
N ALA A 135 9.05 -20.90 3.92
CA ALA A 135 7.95 -20.88 2.94
C ALA A 135 7.16 -19.56 2.99
N ASN A 136 7.48 -18.67 3.92
CA ASN A 136 7.17 -17.25 3.84
C ASN A 136 8.33 -16.55 3.13
N PRO A 137 8.38 -16.52 1.77
CA PRO A 137 9.26 -15.60 1.10
C PRO A 137 8.78 -14.21 1.50
N THR A 138 9.47 -13.61 2.47
CA THR A 138 9.62 -12.17 2.48
C THR A 138 10.18 -11.83 1.12
N LEU A 139 9.32 -11.28 0.27
CA LEU A 139 9.74 -10.78 -1.02
C LEU A 139 10.15 -9.34 -0.74
N PRO A 140 11.45 -9.06 -0.54
CA PRO A 140 11.89 -7.69 -0.44
C PRO A 140 11.52 -7.03 -1.77
N SER A 141 10.58 -6.09 -1.75
CA SER A 141 10.64 -5.04 -2.74
C SER A 141 12.00 -4.36 -2.57
N SER A 142 12.77 -4.18 -3.65
CA SER A 142 13.94 -3.32 -3.56
C SER A 142 13.47 -1.97 -3.04
N PRO A 143 14.04 -1.45 -1.94
CA PRO A 143 13.58 -0.20 -1.37
C PRO A 143 13.67 0.89 -2.44
N THR A 144 12.57 1.61 -2.63
CA THR A 144 12.51 2.72 -3.58
C THR A 144 12.69 4.02 -2.83
N THR A 145 13.47 4.93 -3.42
CA THR A 145 13.68 6.29 -2.91
C THR A 145 12.74 7.29 -3.55
N ASP A 146 11.93 6.87 -4.53
CA ASP A 146 10.96 7.75 -5.16
C ASP A 146 9.83 8.02 -4.17
N GLU A 147 9.54 9.29 -3.91
CA GLU A 147 8.46 9.73 -3.02
C GLU A 147 7.07 9.38 -3.55
N ARG A 148 6.95 8.91 -4.80
CA ARG A 148 5.69 8.51 -5.42
C ARG A 148 5.98 7.46 -6.47
N GLY A 149 5.17 6.40 -6.51
CA GLY A 149 5.33 5.42 -7.56
C GLY A 149 4.43 4.22 -7.47
N SER A 150 4.71 3.25 -8.36
CA SER A 150 4.03 1.97 -8.43
C SER A 150 5.04 0.83 -8.35
N LEU A 151 4.86 -0.04 -7.36
CA LEU A 151 5.65 -1.25 -7.17
C LEU A 151 4.79 -2.46 -7.51
N THR A 152 5.16 -3.15 -8.58
CA THR A 152 4.53 -4.44 -8.91
C THR A 152 5.40 -5.55 -8.37
N LEU A 153 4.80 -6.49 -7.67
CA LEU A 153 5.44 -7.73 -7.30
C LEU A 153 5.70 -8.54 -8.57
N ARG A 154 6.97 -8.55 -9.01
CA ARG A 154 7.42 -9.28 -10.18
C ARG A 154 7.84 -10.66 -9.72
N ASP A 155 7.16 -11.68 -10.25
CA ASP A 155 7.40 -13.11 -10.04
C ASP A 155 6.61 -13.74 -8.88
N GLY A 156 5.71 -14.65 -9.27
CA GLY A 156 4.69 -15.27 -8.44
C GLY A 156 5.22 -15.81 -7.12
N ILE A 157 4.72 -15.22 -6.04
CA ILE A 157 4.71 -15.86 -4.74
C ILE A 157 4.01 -17.20 -4.93
N GLY A 158 4.64 -18.29 -4.49
CA GLY A 158 3.90 -19.54 -4.35
C GLY A 158 2.68 -19.30 -3.46
N GLY A 159 1.50 -19.53 -4.01
CA GLY A 159 0.22 -19.26 -3.38
C GLY A 159 -0.82 -19.04 -4.47
N ALA A 160 -1.91 -19.80 -4.40
CA ALA A 160 -2.96 -19.76 -5.41
C ALA A 160 -3.97 -18.66 -5.10
N GLU A 161 -4.84 -18.36 -6.05
CA GLU A 161 -6.13 -17.74 -5.77
C GLU A 161 -6.75 -18.29 -4.46
N ASN A 162 -7.35 -17.40 -3.68
CA ASN A 162 -7.91 -17.62 -2.33
C ASN A 162 -6.89 -17.76 -1.18
N THR A 163 -5.60 -17.51 -1.41
CA THR A 163 -4.60 -17.46 -0.34
C THR A 163 -4.65 -16.11 0.37
N GLU A 164 -4.64 -16.10 1.71
CA GLU A 164 -4.57 -14.87 2.51
C GLU A 164 -3.11 -14.38 2.65
N TYR A 165 -2.90 -13.08 2.43
CA TYR A 165 -1.63 -12.40 2.58
C TYR A 165 -1.73 -11.27 3.60
N ALA A 166 -0.70 -11.12 4.44
CA ALA A 166 -0.44 -9.89 5.19
C ALA A 166 0.57 -9.06 4.41
N ILE A 167 0.16 -7.85 4.02
CA ILE A 167 0.93 -6.91 3.23
C ILE A 167 1.34 -5.78 4.15
N THR A 168 2.64 -5.68 4.46
CA THR A 168 3.18 -4.63 5.33
C THR A 168 3.95 -3.61 4.51
N ILE A 169 3.54 -2.35 4.58
CA ILE A 169 4.20 -1.21 3.94
C ILE A 169 4.95 -0.44 5.02
N ARG A 170 6.25 -0.20 4.83
CA ARG A 170 7.12 0.54 5.76
C ARG A 170 7.84 1.66 5.02
N ALA A 171 7.77 2.88 5.54
CA ALA A 171 8.61 3.98 5.08
C ALA A 171 9.67 4.31 6.13
N TYR A 172 10.87 4.65 5.66
CA TYR A 172 12.03 4.95 6.48
C TYR A 172 12.54 6.36 6.22
N ASP A 173 13.20 6.92 7.22
CA ASP A 173 14.03 8.11 7.06
C ASP A 173 15.47 7.78 6.67
N ALA A 174 16.27 8.83 6.42
CA ALA A 174 17.67 8.70 6.02
C ALA A 174 18.59 8.04 7.08
N SER A 175 18.11 7.86 8.31
CA SER A 175 18.81 7.11 9.36
C SER A 175 18.44 5.63 9.38
N GLY A 176 17.45 5.23 8.59
CA GLY A 176 16.84 3.89 8.60
C GLY A 176 15.77 3.72 9.68
N ALA A 177 15.31 4.80 10.32
CA ALA A 177 14.22 4.72 11.29
C ALA A 177 12.87 4.65 10.57
N VAL A 178 11.98 3.77 11.04
CA VAL A 178 10.61 3.66 10.51
C VAL A 178 9.81 4.91 10.88
N ILE A 179 9.34 5.64 9.88
CA ILE A 179 8.49 6.83 10.04
C ILE A 179 7.02 6.54 9.71
N PHE A 180 6.74 5.43 9.03
CA PHE A 180 5.40 4.93 8.76
C PHE A 180 5.44 3.40 8.65
N ALA A 181 4.45 2.72 9.22
CA ALA A 181 4.23 1.31 8.99
C ALA A 181 2.74 0.97 9.08
N GLU A 182 2.23 0.24 8.09
CA GLU A 182 0.86 -0.26 8.09
C GLU A 182 0.85 -1.69 7.55
N THR A 183 0.00 -2.55 8.11
CA THR A 183 -0.20 -3.92 7.64
C THR A 183 -1.66 -4.13 7.30
N ARG A 184 -1.92 -4.70 6.12
CA ARG A 184 -3.27 -5.04 5.68
C ARG A 184 -3.36 -6.50 5.26
N MET A 185 -4.49 -7.11 5.57
CA MET A 185 -4.83 -8.45 5.11
C MET A 185 -5.54 -8.35 3.76
N ASP A 186 -5.21 -9.25 2.85
CA ASP A 186 -5.82 -9.38 1.54
C ASP A 186 -5.96 -10.86 1.16
N VAL A 187 -7.01 -11.21 0.42
CA VAL A 187 -7.21 -12.57 -0.09
C VAL A 187 -7.02 -12.55 -1.60
N ALA A 188 -5.96 -13.21 -2.06
CA ALA A 188 -5.54 -13.15 -3.45
C ALA A 188 -6.63 -13.64 -4.42
N GLY A 189 -6.97 -12.83 -5.42
CA GLY A 189 -8.01 -13.08 -6.42
C GLY A 189 -9.41 -12.64 -5.98
N VAL A 190 -9.55 -12.10 -4.77
CA VAL A 190 -10.79 -11.45 -4.32
C VAL A 190 -10.60 -9.95 -4.46
N ASP A 191 -11.56 -9.29 -5.11
CA ASP A 191 -11.52 -7.85 -5.39
C ASP A 191 -11.74 -7.04 -4.08
N ASP A 192 -10.76 -7.04 -3.19
CA ASP A 192 -10.68 -6.23 -1.96
C ASP A 192 -9.45 -5.32 -2.03
N SER A 193 -9.42 -4.48 -3.06
CA SER A 193 -8.38 -3.45 -3.19
C SER A 193 -8.42 -2.52 -1.98
N GLY A 194 -7.45 -2.68 -1.10
CA GLY A 194 -7.34 -1.94 0.14
C GLY A 194 -6.54 -0.66 0.05
N GLY A 195 -6.81 0.27 0.97
CA GLY A 195 -6.03 1.50 1.16
C GLY A 195 -6.76 2.77 0.73
N SER A 196 -6.04 3.88 0.74
CA SER A 196 -6.50 5.16 0.20
C SER A 196 -5.68 5.48 -1.04
N SER A 197 -6.30 5.35 -2.22
CA SER A 197 -5.61 5.59 -3.49
C SER A 197 -4.91 6.94 -3.49
N PRO A 198 -3.63 6.98 -3.92
CA PRO A 198 -2.93 8.25 -4.08
C PRO A 198 -3.70 9.23 -4.96
N PRO A 199 -3.67 10.53 -4.66
CA PRO A 199 -4.24 11.52 -5.56
C PRO A 199 -3.52 11.42 -6.91
N ALA A 200 -4.29 11.26 -7.98
CA ALA A 200 -3.77 11.29 -9.33
C ALA A 200 -3.02 12.61 -9.59
N LEU A 201 -1.87 12.53 -10.28
CA LEU A 201 -1.34 13.71 -10.96
C LEU A 201 -2.25 13.90 -12.18
N ASN A 202 -2.56 15.15 -12.51
CA ASN A 202 -3.15 15.40 -13.81
C ASN A 202 -2.11 15.03 -14.87
N ALA A 203 -2.30 13.91 -15.54
CA ALA A 203 -1.45 13.41 -16.62
C ALA A 203 -2.23 13.21 -17.92
N GLY A 204 -3.46 13.72 -17.97
CA GLY A 204 -4.40 13.56 -19.07
C GLY A 204 -5.71 12.91 -18.64
N THR A 205 -6.74 13.15 -19.45
CA THR A 205 -8.12 12.70 -19.27
C THR A 205 -8.49 11.83 -20.47
N ILE A 206 -9.12 10.68 -20.24
CA ILE A 206 -9.62 9.84 -21.32
C ILE A 206 -10.83 10.55 -21.93
N ASP A 207 -10.68 10.93 -23.20
CA ASP A 207 -11.69 11.69 -23.94
C ASP A 207 -12.70 10.79 -24.62
N SER A 208 -12.31 9.57 -24.99
CA SER A 208 -13.20 8.54 -25.56
C SER A 208 -12.54 7.17 -25.59
N VAL A 209 -13.37 6.12 -25.54
CA VAL A 209 -12.94 4.73 -25.80
C VAL A 209 -13.97 4.05 -26.69
N THR A 210 -13.52 3.43 -27.78
CA THR A 210 -14.36 2.60 -28.65
C THR A 210 -13.77 1.21 -28.78
N VAL A 211 -14.62 0.19 -28.61
CA VAL A 211 -14.27 -1.22 -28.73
C VAL A 211 -15.03 -1.79 -29.93
N ARG A 212 -14.29 -2.34 -30.89
CA ARG A 212 -14.85 -3.04 -32.05
C ARG A 212 -14.42 -4.51 -32.01
N ASP A 213 -15.42 -5.38 -31.95
CA ASP A 213 -15.25 -6.82 -31.97
C ASP A 213 -15.39 -7.35 -33.41
N GLU A 214 -14.30 -7.88 -33.96
CA GLU A 214 -14.26 -8.52 -35.27
C GLU A 214 -13.97 -10.02 -35.10
N LEU A 215 -14.97 -10.75 -34.62
CA LEU A 215 -14.93 -12.20 -34.59
C LEU A 215 -15.45 -12.81 -35.89
N GLU A 216 -14.62 -13.64 -36.54
CA GLU A 216 -15.03 -14.44 -37.70
C GLU A 216 -14.56 -15.91 -37.53
N HIS A 217 -15.50 -16.86 -37.57
CA HIS A 217 -15.22 -18.29 -37.55
C HIS A 217 -14.38 -18.80 -36.34
N ASN A 218 -14.64 -18.29 -35.13
CA ASN A 218 -13.89 -18.60 -33.89
C ASN A 218 -12.43 -18.08 -33.87
N SER A 219 -12.11 -17.10 -34.71
CA SER A 219 -10.87 -16.34 -34.63
C SER A 219 -11.19 -14.87 -34.82
N GLY A 220 -10.62 -14.00 -34.01
CA GLY A 220 -11.02 -12.60 -34.08
C GLY A 220 -10.05 -11.68 -33.40
N TRP A 221 -10.32 -10.40 -33.60
CA TRP A 221 -9.58 -9.31 -33.00
C TRP A 221 -10.55 -8.38 -32.30
N LEU A 222 -10.13 -7.90 -31.14
CA LEU A 222 -10.74 -6.76 -30.50
C LEU A 222 -9.88 -5.53 -30.78
N TYR A 223 -10.48 -4.52 -31.38
CA TYR A 223 -9.84 -3.23 -31.64
C TYR A 223 -10.31 -2.23 -30.59
N ILE A 224 -9.37 -1.73 -29.80
CA ILE A 224 -9.65 -0.77 -28.72
C ILE A 224 -9.02 0.56 -29.14
N ASP A 225 -9.86 1.44 -29.66
CA ASP A 225 -9.53 2.80 -30.04
C ASP A 225 -9.70 3.72 -28.83
N TYR A 226 -8.73 4.59 -28.57
CA TYR A 226 -8.78 5.56 -27.47
C TYR A 226 -8.26 6.92 -27.89
N ASP A 227 -8.73 7.95 -27.19
CA ASP A 227 -8.23 9.33 -27.28
C ASP A 227 -8.07 9.90 -25.87
N VAL A 228 -6.99 10.66 -25.64
CA VAL A 228 -6.63 11.26 -24.36
C VAL A 228 -6.31 12.72 -24.59
N SER A 229 -6.89 13.60 -23.77
CA SER A 229 -6.61 15.03 -23.79
C SER A 229 -5.98 15.51 -22.49
N GLU A 230 -5.74 16.81 -22.39
CA GLU A 230 -5.20 17.48 -21.19
C GLU A 230 -3.85 16.92 -20.69
N THR A 231 -3.10 16.28 -21.59
CA THR A 231 -1.77 15.75 -21.29
C THR A 231 -0.76 16.87 -21.02
N ASN A 232 0.24 16.54 -20.23
CA ASN A 232 1.35 17.43 -19.89
C ASN A 232 2.63 16.60 -19.67
N ASP A 233 3.65 17.18 -19.03
CA ASP A 233 4.92 16.52 -18.74
C ASP A 233 4.83 15.36 -17.72
N HIS A 234 3.67 15.16 -17.09
CA HIS A 234 3.37 13.99 -16.27
C HIS A 234 2.77 12.83 -17.05
N TYR A 235 2.35 13.00 -18.31
CA TYR A 235 1.86 11.89 -19.12
C TYR A 235 2.99 10.91 -19.48
N GLN A 236 2.75 9.61 -19.33
CA GLN A 236 3.72 8.57 -19.70
C GLN A 236 3.22 7.67 -20.83
N TYR A 237 2.08 6.99 -20.62
CA TYR A 237 1.47 6.09 -21.59
C TYR A 237 0.02 5.76 -21.23
N VAL A 238 -0.72 5.23 -22.19
CA VAL A 238 -1.98 4.53 -21.97
C VAL A 238 -1.72 3.04 -21.78
N GLU A 239 -2.31 2.45 -20.74
CA GLU A 239 -2.39 1.01 -20.49
C GLU A 239 -3.80 0.51 -20.80
N VAL A 240 -3.90 -0.58 -21.54
CA VAL A 240 -5.15 -1.31 -21.77
C VAL A 240 -5.00 -2.72 -21.23
N GLU A 241 -5.83 -3.02 -20.24
CA GLU A 241 -5.99 -4.35 -19.66
C GLU A 241 -7.25 -5.00 -20.23
N TYR A 242 -7.05 -6.09 -20.96
CA TYR A 242 -8.10 -7.00 -21.38
C TYR A 242 -8.12 -8.17 -20.39
N GLU A 243 -9.20 -8.29 -19.65
CA GLU A 243 -9.45 -9.34 -18.67
C GLU A 243 -10.55 -10.26 -19.20
N ASN A 244 -10.22 -11.54 -19.38
CA ASN A 244 -11.20 -12.54 -19.74
C ASN A 244 -11.70 -13.23 -18.47
N LEU A 245 -12.98 -13.04 -18.17
CA LEU A 245 -13.61 -13.50 -16.92
C LEU A 245 -13.87 -15.00 -16.90
N THR A 246 -13.81 -15.64 -18.08
CA THR A 246 -14.03 -17.10 -18.22
C THR A 246 -12.70 -17.85 -18.25
N ASN A 247 -11.71 -17.29 -18.94
CA ASN A 247 -10.43 -17.91 -19.25
C ASN A 247 -9.31 -16.92 -18.94
N ASP A 248 -8.90 -16.86 -17.70
CA ASP A 248 -7.92 -15.89 -17.21
C ASP A 248 -6.57 -15.93 -17.97
N TRP A 249 -6.16 -17.10 -18.46
CA TRP A 249 -4.98 -17.32 -19.30
C TRP A 249 -5.02 -16.53 -20.62
N ALA A 250 -6.20 -16.09 -21.04
CA ALA A 250 -6.40 -15.25 -22.22
C ALA A 250 -6.29 -13.74 -21.90
N SER A 251 -6.19 -13.35 -20.63
CA SER A 251 -6.05 -11.94 -20.22
C SER A 251 -4.72 -11.36 -20.71
N LYS A 252 -4.73 -10.08 -21.11
CA LYS A 252 -3.56 -9.38 -21.66
C LYS A 252 -3.50 -7.95 -21.17
N VAL A 253 -2.28 -7.43 -21.02
CA VAL A 253 -2.02 -6.01 -20.78
C VAL A 253 -1.17 -5.49 -21.93
N SER A 254 -1.58 -4.36 -22.51
CA SER A 254 -0.88 -3.67 -23.59
C SER A 254 -0.68 -2.21 -23.24
N THR A 255 0.39 -1.60 -23.73
CA THR A 255 0.66 -0.18 -23.48
C THR A 255 1.00 0.56 -24.77
N LYS A 256 0.69 1.86 -24.81
CA LYS A 256 1.06 2.76 -25.89
C LYS A 256 1.43 4.14 -25.36
N GLN A 257 2.52 4.71 -25.88
CA GLN A 257 2.96 6.05 -25.52
C GLN A 257 2.18 7.16 -26.25
N SER A 258 1.40 6.85 -27.28
CA SER A 258 0.63 7.86 -28.00
C SER A 258 -0.67 8.20 -27.27
N GLU A 259 -1.04 9.48 -27.26
CA GLU A 259 -2.25 10.03 -26.61
C GLU A 259 -3.55 9.52 -27.28
N SER A 260 -3.46 9.17 -28.56
CA SER A 260 -4.49 8.43 -29.28
C SER A 260 -3.91 7.20 -29.97
N GLY A 261 -4.75 6.21 -30.22
CA GLY A 261 -4.37 5.04 -31.00
C GLY A 261 -5.33 3.87 -30.88
N THR A 262 -4.95 2.79 -31.55
CA THR A 262 -5.66 1.51 -31.53
C THR A 262 -4.78 0.44 -30.91
N ILE A 263 -5.33 -0.33 -29.97
CA ILE A 263 -4.71 -1.55 -29.45
C ILE A 263 -5.50 -2.74 -29.96
N ASP A 264 -4.78 -3.70 -30.55
CA ASP A 264 -5.35 -4.91 -31.13
C ASP A 264 -5.12 -6.08 -30.17
N VAL A 265 -6.19 -6.76 -29.79
CA VAL A 265 -6.14 -7.94 -28.93
C VAL A 265 -6.58 -9.16 -29.73
N ASP A 266 -5.66 -10.09 -29.98
CA ASP A 266 -5.99 -11.39 -30.58
C ASP A 266 -6.86 -12.19 -29.59
N LEU A 267 -8.10 -12.44 -29.99
CA LEU A 267 -9.11 -13.14 -29.21
C LEU A 267 -8.98 -14.65 -29.33
N GLY A 268 -8.42 -15.19 -30.42
CA GLY A 268 -8.48 -16.64 -30.68
C GLY A 268 -9.90 -17.22 -30.55
N GLY A 269 -10.02 -18.43 -30.00
CA GLY A 269 -11.29 -19.18 -29.85
C GLY A 269 -12.12 -18.81 -28.61
N GLN A 270 -12.24 -17.53 -28.30
CA GLN A 270 -12.89 -17.03 -27.07
C GLN A 270 -14.34 -16.54 -27.30
N GLU A 271 -15.02 -17.02 -28.35
CA GLU A 271 -16.41 -16.67 -28.66
C GLU A 271 -17.34 -16.93 -27.47
N GLY A 272 -18.18 -15.94 -27.14
CA GLY A 272 -19.16 -16.01 -26.06
C GLY A 272 -18.61 -15.78 -24.66
N ASN A 273 -17.30 -15.54 -24.49
CA ASN A 273 -16.72 -15.23 -23.19
C ASN A 273 -16.96 -13.78 -22.80
N ASP A 274 -17.29 -13.58 -21.53
CA ASP A 274 -17.39 -12.25 -20.93
C ASP A 274 -16.01 -11.70 -20.59
N VAL A 275 -15.82 -10.43 -20.90
CA VAL A 275 -14.55 -9.73 -20.74
C VAL A 275 -14.75 -8.35 -20.13
N VAL A 276 -13.72 -7.89 -19.44
CA VAL A 276 -13.56 -6.54 -18.95
C VAL A 276 -12.41 -5.89 -19.68
N ILE A 277 -12.61 -4.69 -20.18
CA ILE A 277 -11.59 -3.87 -20.81
C ILE A 277 -11.40 -2.64 -19.93
N THR A 278 -10.21 -2.49 -19.36
CA THR A 278 -9.85 -1.31 -18.58
C THR A 278 -8.79 -0.51 -19.31
N VAL A 279 -9.12 0.71 -19.69
CA VAL A 279 -8.19 1.70 -20.28
C VAL A 279 -7.75 2.65 -19.17
N ARG A 280 -6.45 2.88 -19.03
CA ARG A 280 -5.87 3.74 -17.98
C ARG A 280 -4.85 4.70 -18.59
N VAL A 281 -4.89 5.96 -18.15
CA VAL A 281 -3.80 6.91 -18.38
C VAL A 281 -2.82 6.77 -17.23
N ILE A 282 -1.56 6.49 -17.54
CA ILE A 282 -0.50 6.30 -16.55
C ILE A 282 0.44 7.50 -16.57
N ASP A 283 0.67 8.07 -15.38
CA ASP A 283 1.58 9.18 -15.17
C ASP A 283 3.05 8.71 -15.14
N THR A 284 4.00 9.65 -15.16
CA THR A 284 5.45 9.35 -15.16
C THR A 284 5.96 8.67 -13.89
N THR A 285 5.14 8.61 -12.84
CA THR A 285 5.42 7.87 -11.60
C THR A 285 4.82 6.46 -11.64
N GLY A 286 4.05 6.11 -12.67
CA GLY A 286 3.39 4.81 -12.80
C GLY A 286 2.03 4.74 -12.10
N LEU A 287 1.47 5.87 -11.66
CA LEU A 287 0.13 5.93 -11.08
C LEU A 287 -0.93 6.18 -12.13
N THR A 288 -2.15 5.72 -11.86
CA THR A 288 -3.29 5.94 -12.75
C THR A 288 -3.84 7.36 -12.55
N ALA A 289 -3.81 8.16 -13.61
CA ALA A 289 -4.35 9.50 -13.62
C ALA A 289 -5.86 9.51 -13.92
N ASP A 290 -6.29 8.67 -14.87
CA ASP A 290 -7.68 8.48 -15.26
C ASP A 290 -7.90 7.04 -15.76
N SER A 291 -9.14 6.54 -15.69
CA SER A 291 -9.47 5.19 -16.13
C SER A 291 -10.92 5.00 -16.56
N VAL A 292 -11.12 4.16 -17.57
CA VAL A 292 -12.42 3.73 -18.07
C VAL A 292 -12.49 2.21 -18.02
N ARG A 293 -13.61 1.67 -17.52
CA ARG A 293 -13.89 0.24 -17.46
C ARG A 293 -15.13 -0.09 -18.29
N LEU A 294 -15.00 -1.11 -19.14
CA LEU A 294 -16.03 -1.56 -20.08
C LEU A 294 -16.22 -3.06 -19.95
N GLU A 295 -17.47 -3.52 -20.01
CA GLU A 295 -17.83 -4.95 -20.03
C GLU A 295 -18.33 -5.32 -21.43
N HIS A 296 -17.90 -6.47 -21.95
CA HIS A 296 -18.26 -6.95 -23.29
C HIS A 296 -18.37 -8.46 -23.33
N THR A 297 -19.21 -9.01 -24.21
CA THR A 297 -19.26 -10.45 -24.50
C THR A 297 -18.79 -10.70 -25.93
N ILE A 298 -17.74 -11.48 -26.09
CA ILE A 298 -17.09 -11.70 -27.39
C ILE A 298 -18.05 -12.33 -28.40
N GLY A 299 -18.06 -11.82 -29.63
CA GLY A 299 -18.89 -12.29 -30.73
C GLY A 299 -20.29 -11.68 -30.76
N GLN A 300 -20.64 -10.81 -29.80
CA GLN A 300 -21.80 -9.94 -29.95
C GLN A 300 -21.44 -8.79 -30.90
N ALA A 301 -22.17 -8.69 -32.00
CA ALA A 301 -21.93 -7.71 -33.05
C ALA A 301 -22.37 -6.31 -32.59
N ASP A 302 -21.58 -5.71 -31.71
CA ASP A 302 -21.79 -4.37 -31.18
C ASP A 302 -20.47 -3.59 -31.16
N VAL A 303 -20.58 -2.28 -31.42
CA VAL A 303 -19.51 -1.33 -31.13
C VAL A 303 -19.82 -0.74 -29.78
N LEU A 304 -18.99 -1.05 -28.79
CA LEU A 304 -19.11 -0.47 -27.46
C LEU A 304 -18.34 0.85 -27.43
N ALA A 305 -18.98 1.91 -26.97
CA ALA A 305 -18.37 3.23 -26.89
C ALA A 305 -18.64 3.86 -25.53
N TRP A 306 -17.62 4.48 -24.97
CA TRP A 306 -17.69 5.34 -23.78
C TRP A 306 -17.27 6.74 -24.18
N PRO A 307 -18.05 7.77 -23.76
CA PRO A 307 -17.89 9.13 -24.23
C PRO A 307 -16.47 9.61 -24.06
#